data_AF-A0A6B3LMD1-F1
#
_entry.id   AF-A0A6B3LMD1-F1
#
_cell.length_a   1.000
_cell.length_b   1.000
_cell.length_c   1.000
_cell.angle_alpha   90.00
_cell.angle_beta   90.00
_cell.angle_gamma   90.00
#
_symmetry.space_group_name_H-M   'P 1'
#
loop_
_entity.id
_entity.type
_entity.pdbx_description
1 polymer ?
#
loop_
_entity_poly.entity_id
_entity_poly.type
_entity_poly.pdbx_seq_one_letter_code
_entity_poly.pdbx_strand_id
1 'polypeptide(L)'
;MVNKSSKILKFRRIGVITVLAVYFLILVGGIVRSTGSGMGCPDWPKCFGSWVPPTNVNQLPEDYLEVYKEQRIVKNQRLAGYLEKAGFDKVAAYIFSHPSQYTETEFNATKTWIEYLNRLVGAAIGILIFLTVLYAVPFLKSDPPVFYLALISFILVGIEGWLGSIVVSTNLLPITITIHMALALILVALLQFTVVRVAERDSPATLPVSNKLKWIIWIVLVATFGQIILGTQIREEIDLIAFTLGDAQRDKWIENLGTDFYIHRSFSIALAAMHIYMAYLLYKLKDVRIRRWTNIMLAILVAEIAFGIILSYFAMPPVMQPLHLLFATLLFGAQFMILIIYHYATKQAYKKTVAIV
;
A
#
# COMPACT_ATOMS: atom_id res chain seq x y z
N MET A 1 24.59 -7.70 -31.23
CA MET A 1 24.54 -6.72 -30.12
C MET A 1 23.17 -6.05 -29.90
N VAL A 2 22.17 -6.25 -30.78
CA VAL A 2 20.79 -5.70 -30.65
C VAL A 2 19.94 -6.30 -29.51
N ASN A 3 20.43 -7.31 -28.77
CA ASN A 3 19.55 -8.23 -28.01
C ASN A 3 19.53 -8.05 -26.47
N LYS A 4 20.50 -7.37 -25.84
CA LYS A 4 20.55 -7.20 -24.35
C LYS A 4 19.88 -5.90 -23.89
N SER A 5 20.15 -4.79 -24.58
CA SER A 5 19.59 -3.46 -24.24
C SER A 5 18.06 -3.42 -24.39
N SER A 6 17.52 -4.00 -25.47
CA SER A 6 16.07 -4.07 -25.72
C SER A 6 15.31 -4.82 -24.61
N LYS A 7 15.86 -5.93 -24.10
CA LYS A 7 15.24 -6.72 -23.00
C LYS A 7 15.19 -5.93 -21.70
N ILE A 8 16.28 -5.26 -21.35
CA ILE A 8 16.38 -4.40 -20.16
C ILE A 8 15.36 -3.25 -20.24
N LEU A 9 15.27 -2.57 -21.39
CA LEU A 9 14.33 -1.47 -21.59
C LEU A 9 12.87 -1.93 -21.47
N LYS A 10 12.52 -3.06 -22.10
CA LYS A 10 11.17 -3.64 -22.02
C LYS A 10 10.80 -4.01 -20.58
N PHE A 11 11.69 -4.72 -19.88
CA PHE A 11 11.49 -5.11 -18.48
C PHE A 11 11.31 -3.89 -17.56
N ARG A 12 12.18 -2.87 -17.72
CA ARG A 12 12.08 -1.64 -16.94
C ARG A 12 10.78 -0.90 -17.22
N ARG A 13 10.36 -0.82 -18.49
CA ARG A 13 9.12 -0.13 -18.88
C ARG A 13 7.91 -0.81 -18.25
N ILE A 14 7.77 -2.13 -18.38
CA ILE A 14 6.65 -2.85 -17.76
C ILE A 14 6.69 -2.71 -16.25
N GLY A 15 7.85 -2.89 -15.61
CA GLY A 15 7.96 -2.79 -14.16
C GLY A 15 7.63 -1.40 -13.60
N VAL A 16 8.03 -0.31 -14.28
CA VAL A 16 7.65 1.05 -13.88
C VAL A 16 6.14 1.27 -14.04
N ILE A 17 5.55 0.81 -15.15
CA ILE A 17 4.09 0.88 -15.35
C ILE A 17 3.37 0.12 -14.23
N THR A 18 3.84 -1.08 -13.88
CA THR A 18 3.26 -1.89 -12.79
C THR A 18 3.35 -1.17 -11.45
N VAL A 19 4.51 -0.60 -11.08
CA VAL A 19 4.66 0.16 -9.82
C VAL A 19 3.70 1.35 -9.77
N LEU A 20 3.60 2.12 -10.85
CA LEU A 20 2.66 3.26 -10.93
C LEU A 20 1.20 2.80 -10.83
N ALA A 21 0.85 1.69 -11.48
CA ALA A 21 -0.48 1.10 -11.40
C ALA A 21 -0.83 0.65 -9.98
N VAL A 22 0.12 0.10 -9.22
CA VAL A 22 -0.11 -0.27 -7.81
C VAL A 22 -0.38 0.98 -6.96
N TYR A 23 0.37 2.08 -7.12
CA TYR A 23 0.04 3.33 -6.42
C TYR A 23 -1.34 3.87 -6.81
N PHE A 24 -1.71 3.76 -8.09
CA PHE A 24 -3.06 4.10 -8.54
C PHE A 24 -4.13 3.24 -7.85
N LEU A 25 -3.90 1.93 -7.69
CA LEU A 25 -4.81 1.06 -6.93
C LEU A 25 -4.89 1.43 -5.45
N ILE A 26 -3.79 1.82 -4.81
CA ILE A 26 -3.81 2.33 -3.42
C ILE A 26 -4.73 3.55 -3.31
N LEU A 27 -4.66 4.48 -4.27
CA LEU A 27 -5.56 5.62 -4.34
C LEU A 27 -7.03 5.19 -4.51
N VAL A 28 -7.31 4.31 -5.47
CA VAL A 28 -8.67 3.81 -5.73
C VAL A 28 -9.23 3.08 -4.51
N GLY A 29 -8.45 2.24 -3.84
CA GLY A 29 -8.83 1.57 -2.59
C GLY A 29 -9.11 2.57 -1.46
N GLY A 30 -8.31 3.63 -1.34
CA GLY A 30 -8.59 4.74 -0.42
C GLY A 30 -9.92 5.45 -0.72
N ILE A 31 -10.27 5.64 -2.00
CA ILE A 31 -11.54 6.20 -2.44
C ILE A 31 -12.70 5.25 -2.09
N VAL A 32 -12.55 3.95 -2.34
CA VAL A 32 -13.55 2.93 -1.96
C VAL A 32 -13.85 2.99 -0.46
N ARG A 33 -12.84 3.11 0.39
CA ARG A 33 -13.03 3.22 1.85
C ARG A 33 -13.64 4.56 2.26
N SER A 34 -13.12 5.69 1.77
CA SER A 34 -13.61 7.03 2.16
C SER A 34 -15.02 7.35 1.67
N THR A 35 -15.51 6.67 0.62
CA THR A 35 -16.89 6.76 0.13
C THR A 35 -17.84 5.75 0.80
N GLY A 36 -17.33 4.92 1.72
CA GLY A 36 -18.11 3.83 2.33
C GLY A 36 -18.56 2.76 1.34
N SER A 37 -17.81 2.60 0.23
CA SER A 37 -18.09 1.63 -0.84
C SER A 37 -17.42 0.28 -0.63
N GLY A 38 -16.60 0.10 0.42
CA GLY A 38 -15.84 -1.13 0.66
C GLY A 38 -16.65 -2.39 0.97
N MET A 39 -17.98 -2.25 1.07
CA MET A 39 -18.95 -3.34 1.26
C MET A 39 -20.02 -3.34 0.16
N GLY A 40 -19.76 -2.66 -0.97
CA GLY A 40 -20.65 -2.60 -2.11
C GLY A 40 -20.79 -3.92 -2.88
N CYS A 41 -19.85 -4.87 -2.75
CA CYS A 41 -19.91 -6.21 -3.33
C CYS A 41 -19.73 -7.29 -2.25
N PRO A 42 -20.77 -8.08 -1.92
CA PRO A 42 -20.74 -8.99 -0.77
C PRO A 42 -19.91 -10.26 -0.97
N ASP A 43 -19.78 -10.72 -2.22
CA ASP A 43 -19.07 -11.93 -2.63
C ASP A 43 -17.82 -11.57 -3.44
N TRP A 44 -16.96 -12.56 -3.74
CA TRP A 44 -15.80 -12.46 -4.63
C TRP A 44 -15.54 -13.84 -5.23
N PRO A 45 -15.18 -13.99 -6.53
CA PRO A 45 -14.76 -12.96 -7.51
C PRO A 45 -15.88 -12.24 -8.25
N LYS A 46 -17.12 -12.69 -8.06
CA LYS A 46 -18.32 -12.03 -8.58
C LYS A 46 -18.78 -10.89 -7.66
N CYS A 47 -19.83 -10.18 -8.05
CA CYS A 47 -20.51 -9.18 -7.23
C CYS A 47 -22.02 -9.39 -7.36
N PHE A 48 -22.67 -9.68 -6.24
CA PHE A 48 -24.04 -10.19 -6.17
C PHE A 48 -24.25 -11.43 -7.06
N GLY A 49 -23.31 -12.37 -7.04
CA GLY A 49 -23.41 -13.61 -7.84
C GLY A 49 -23.27 -13.43 -9.37
N SER A 50 -23.06 -12.20 -9.84
CA SER A 50 -22.92 -11.84 -11.26
C SER A 50 -21.51 -11.32 -11.59
N TRP A 51 -21.08 -11.50 -12.84
CA TRP A 51 -19.86 -10.87 -13.37
C TRP A 51 -20.10 -9.42 -13.77
N VAL A 52 -21.34 -9.03 -14.07
CA VAL A 52 -21.75 -7.64 -14.28
C VAL A 52 -22.67 -7.27 -13.11
N PRO A 53 -22.24 -6.37 -12.20
CA PRO A 53 -23.03 -6.05 -11.02
C PRO A 53 -24.40 -5.49 -11.38
N PRO A 54 -25.40 -5.73 -10.51
CA PRO A 54 -26.72 -5.18 -10.71
C PRO A 54 -26.70 -3.65 -10.65
N THR A 55 -27.64 -3.04 -11.37
CA THR A 55 -27.83 -1.57 -11.40
C THR A 55 -29.03 -1.12 -10.58
N ASN A 56 -29.88 -2.04 -10.14
CA ASN A 56 -31.06 -1.78 -9.32
C ASN A 56 -31.33 -2.97 -8.39
N VAL A 57 -31.89 -2.71 -7.20
CA VAL A 57 -32.25 -3.72 -6.21
C VAL A 57 -33.23 -4.77 -6.74
N ASN A 58 -34.10 -4.41 -7.68
CA ASN A 58 -35.08 -5.33 -8.29
C ASN A 58 -34.45 -6.47 -9.10
N GLN A 59 -33.14 -6.41 -9.35
CA GLN A 59 -32.38 -7.48 -10.00
C GLN A 59 -31.90 -8.54 -9.00
N LEU A 60 -32.11 -8.32 -7.69
CA LEU A 60 -31.71 -9.19 -6.62
C LEU A 60 -32.90 -10.01 -6.10
N PRO A 61 -32.67 -11.26 -5.63
CA PRO A 61 -33.65 -12.02 -4.85
C PRO A 61 -34.08 -11.27 -3.58
N GLU A 62 -35.29 -11.52 -3.08
CA GLU A 62 -35.78 -10.89 -1.84
C GLU A 62 -34.96 -11.26 -0.59
N ASP A 63 -34.36 -12.45 -0.57
CA ASP A 63 -33.58 -13.00 0.54
C ASP A 63 -32.08 -12.68 0.47
N TYR A 64 -31.65 -11.79 -0.44
CA TYR A 64 -30.24 -11.55 -0.70
C TYR A 64 -29.43 -11.15 0.55
N LEU A 65 -30.01 -10.33 1.43
CA LEU A 65 -29.34 -9.85 2.65
C LEU A 65 -28.94 -11.00 3.57
N GLU A 66 -29.88 -11.91 3.84
CA GLU A 66 -29.64 -13.08 4.71
C GLU A 66 -28.63 -14.04 4.09
N VAL A 67 -28.78 -14.32 2.78
CA VAL A 67 -27.85 -15.20 2.05
C VAL A 67 -26.41 -14.68 2.12
N TYR A 68 -26.18 -13.38 1.88
CA TYR A 68 -24.83 -12.81 1.91
C TYR A 68 -24.27 -12.64 3.31
N LYS A 69 -25.12 -12.38 4.32
CA LYS A 69 -24.73 -12.38 5.72
C LYS A 69 -24.25 -13.76 6.16
N GLU A 70 -25.00 -14.82 5.85
CA GLU A 70 -24.61 -16.18 6.17
C GLU A 70 -23.29 -16.58 5.50
N GLN A 71 -23.12 -16.24 4.21
CA GLN A 71 -21.85 -16.47 3.50
C GLN A 71 -20.65 -15.81 4.17
N ARG A 72 -20.79 -14.56 4.66
CA ARG A 72 -19.72 -13.85 5.40
C ARG A 72 -19.41 -14.55 6.71
N ILE A 73 -20.43 -14.93 7.48
CA ILE A 73 -20.27 -15.64 8.76
C ILE A 73 -19.50 -16.95 8.55
N VAL A 74 -19.92 -17.77 7.58
CA VAL A 74 -19.26 -19.06 7.28
C VAL A 74 -17.80 -18.85 6.84
N LYS A 75 -17.53 -17.83 6.03
CA LYS A 75 -16.16 -17.51 5.59
C LYS A 75 -15.28 -17.08 6.76
N ASN A 76 -15.78 -16.21 7.63
CA ASN A 76 -15.05 -15.75 8.81
C ASN A 76 -14.84 -16.87 9.83
N GLN A 77 -15.80 -17.80 9.97
CA GLN A 77 -15.65 -19.00 10.80
C GLN A 77 -14.48 -19.87 10.34
N ARG A 78 -14.36 -20.10 9.02
CA ARG A 78 -13.23 -20.85 8.46
C ARG A 78 -11.90 -20.15 8.70
N LEU A 79 -11.86 -18.82 8.50
CA LEU A 79 -10.66 -18.01 8.75
C LEU A 79 -10.21 -18.11 10.21
N ALA A 80 -11.13 -17.98 11.16
CA ALA A 80 -10.84 -18.09 12.57
C ALA A 80 -10.26 -19.48 12.93
N GLY A 81 -10.84 -20.55 12.39
CA GLY A 81 -10.30 -21.90 12.58
C GLY A 81 -8.90 -22.10 12.00
N TYR A 82 -8.51 -21.36 10.96
CA TYR A 82 -7.12 -21.33 10.49
C TYR A 82 -6.20 -20.51 11.41
N LEU A 83 -6.68 -19.39 11.94
CA LEU A 83 -5.93 -18.53 12.85
C LEU A 83 -5.66 -19.22 14.19
N GLU A 84 -6.64 -19.90 14.77
CA GLU A 84 -6.49 -20.69 16.01
C GLU A 84 -5.43 -21.79 15.82
N LYS A 85 -5.49 -22.53 14.71
CA LYS A 85 -4.48 -23.55 14.37
C LYS A 85 -3.07 -22.98 14.19
N ALA A 86 -2.96 -21.71 13.81
CA ALA A 86 -1.71 -20.99 13.67
C ALA A 86 -1.26 -20.28 14.96
N GLY A 87 -2.01 -20.40 16.07
CA GLY A 87 -1.68 -19.80 17.37
C GLY A 87 -2.11 -18.34 17.54
N PHE A 88 -3.05 -17.85 16.73
CA PHE A 88 -3.57 -16.47 16.77
C PHE A 88 -4.95 -16.38 17.44
N ASP A 89 -5.14 -17.04 18.58
CA ASP A 89 -6.44 -17.20 19.25
C ASP A 89 -7.12 -15.86 19.58
N LYS A 90 -6.34 -14.85 20.00
CA LYS A 90 -6.86 -13.51 20.30
C LYS A 90 -7.42 -12.78 19.07
N VAL A 91 -6.77 -12.96 17.92
CA VAL A 91 -7.22 -12.35 16.65
C VAL A 91 -8.48 -13.04 16.18
N ALA A 92 -8.52 -14.38 16.28
CA ALA A 92 -9.72 -15.17 15.96
C ALA A 92 -10.91 -14.74 16.84
N ALA A 93 -10.72 -14.61 18.15
CA ALA A 93 -11.76 -14.17 19.07
C ALA A 93 -12.25 -12.73 18.78
N TYR A 94 -11.33 -11.81 18.46
CA TYR A 94 -11.65 -10.43 18.11
C TYR A 94 -12.49 -10.33 16.81
N ILE A 95 -12.18 -11.17 15.82
CA ILE A 95 -12.95 -11.25 14.57
C ILE A 95 -14.41 -11.58 14.90
N PHE A 96 -14.67 -12.63 15.69
CA PHE A 96 -16.05 -13.06 16.00
C PHE A 96 -16.85 -12.13 16.91
N SER A 97 -16.18 -11.48 17.86
CA SER A 97 -16.86 -10.64 18.85
C SER A 97 -17.26 -9.27 18.28
N HIS A 98 -16.77 -8.90 17.10
CA HIS A 98 -17.07 -7.60 16.50
C HIS A 98 -18.51 -7.52 15.98
N PRO A 99 -19.35 -6.60 16.49
CA PRO A 99 -20.74 -6.46 16.08
C PRO A 99 -20.92 -6.14 14.60
N SER A 100 -19.93 -5.45 14.00
CA SER A 100 -19.96 -5.08 12.59
C SER A 100 -20.04 -6.30 11.67
N GLN A 101 -19.57 -7.48 12.08
CA GLN A 101 -19.65 -8.68 11.23
C GLN A 101 -21.08 -9.13 10.94
N TYR A 102 -22.02 -8.78 11.81
CA TYR A 102 -23.42 -9.15 11.69
C TYR A 102 -24.28 -8.04 11.09
N THR A 103 -23.68 -6.90 10.75
CA THR A 103 -24.38 -5.78 10.13
C THR A 103 -24.63 -6.07 8.64
N GLU A 104 -25.90 -5.99 8.24
CA GLU A 104 -26.30 -6.07 6.86
C GLU A 104 -26.04 -4.75 6.14
N THR A 105 -25.59 -4.85 4.89
CA THR A 105 -25.33 -3.70 4.03
C THR A 105 -26.28 -3.75 2.86
N GLU A 106 -27.25 -2.84 2.86
CA GLU A 106 -28.23 -2.72 1.79
C GLU A 106 -27.58 -2.41 0.44
N PHE A 107 -28.21 -2.89 -0.63
CA PHE A 107 -27.74 -2.64 -1.98
C PHE A 107 -27.74 -1.14 -2.31
N ASN A 108 -26.60 -0.65 -2.82
CA ASN A 108 -26.48 0.68 -3.39
C ASN A 108 -25.65 0.61 -4.68
N ALA A 109 -26.29 0.87 -5.82
CA ALA A 109 -25.67 0.74 -7.13
C ALA A 109 -24.35 1.53 -7.25
N THR A 110 -24.29 2.76 -6.76
CA THR A 110 -23.08 3.59 -6.84
C THR A 110 -21.93 2.96 -6.07
N LYS A 111 -22.17 2.55 -4.82
CA LYS A 111 -21.15 1.90 -3.97
C LYS A 111 -20.69 0.57 -4.56
N THR A 112 -21.63 -0.23 -5.06
CA THR A 112 -21.36 -1.50 -5.73
C THR A 112 -20.43 -1.33 -6.93
N TRP A 113 -20.71 -0.36 -7.82
CA TRP A 113 -19.87 -0.13 -8.99
C TRP A 113 -18.50 0.47 -8.64
N ILE A 114 -18.41 1.33 -7.61
CA ILE A 114 -17.13 1.84 -7.11
C ILE A 114 -16.23 0.68 -6.64
N GLU A 115 -16.78 -0.26 -5.85
CA GLU A 115 -16.00 -1.41 -5.39
C GLU A 115 -15.65 -2.37 -6.53
N TYR A 116 -16.59 -2.65 -7.42
CA TYR A 116 -16.36 -3.54 -8.56
C TYR A 116 -15.26 -3.02 -9.49
N LEU A 117 -15.25 -1.71 -9.79
CA LEU A 117 -14.18 -1.09 -10.57
C LEU A 117 -12.81 -1.21 -9.88
N ASN A 118 -12.74 -1.03 -8.56
CA ASN A 118 -11.52 -1.26 -7.79
C ASN A 118 -11.01 -2.71 -7.94
N ARG A 119 -11.92 -3.70 -7.89
CA ARG A 119 -11.57 -5.12 -8.10
C ARG A 119 -11.06 -5.39 -9.51
N LEU A 120 -11.66 -4.77 -10.53
CA LEU A 120 -11.18 -4.87 -11.92
C LEU A 120 -9.79 -4.26 -12.10
N VAL A 121 -9.52 -3.10 -11.49
CA VAL A 121 -8.19 -2.49 -11.47
C VAL A 121 -7.18 -3.41 -10.79
N GLY A 122 -7.57 -4.03 -9.66
CA GLY A 122 -6.75 -5.04 -8.98
C GLY A 122 -6.42 -6.25 -9.87
N ALA A 123 -7.41 -6.81 -10.57
CA ALA A 123 -7.20 -7.91 -11.51
C ALA A 123 -6.26 -7.52 -12.67
N ALA A 124 -6.43 -6.32 -13.23
CA ALA A 124 -5.54 -5.79 -14.27
C ALA A 124 -4.09 -5.64 -13.78
N ILE A 125 -3.89 -5.22 -12.54
CA ILE A 125 -2.56 -5.12 -11.92
C ILE A 125 -1.95 -6.51 -11.70
N GLY A 126 -2.76 -7.51 -11.31
CA GLY A 126 -2.33 -8.91 -11.26
C GLY A 126 -1.76 -9.38 -12.61
N ILE A 127 -2.42 -9.02 -13.72
CA ILE A 127 -1.92 -9.29 -15.08
C ILE A 127 -0.60 -8.54 -15.35
N LEU A 128 -0.51 -7.26 -14.98
CA LEU A 128 0.73 -6.49 -15.14
C LEU A 128 1.90 -7.10 -14.35
N ILE A 129 1.67 -7.59 -13.13
CA ILE A 129 2.69 -8.27 -12.33
C ILE A 129 3.03 -9.63 -12.95
N PHE A 130 2.07 -10.37 -13.48
CA PHE A 130 2.37 -11.60 -14.24
C PHE A 130 3.25 -11.31 -15.47
N LEU A 131 2.96 -10.23 -16.21
CA LEU A 131 3.80 -9.79 -17.33
C LEU A 131 5.22 -9.45 -16.87
N THR A 132 5.42 -8.83 -15.70
CA THR A 132 6.78 -8.57 -15.20
C THR A 132 7.56 -9.88 -14.98
N VAL A 133 6.91 -10.97 -14.51
CA VAL A 133 7.51 -12.31 -14.43
C VAL A 133 7.92 -12.81 -15.81
N LEU A 134 7.05 -12.71 -16.81
CA LEU A 134 7.36 -13.15 -18.18
C LEU A 134 8.55 -12.38 -18.78
N TYR A 135 8.58 -11.06 -18.60
CA TYR A 135 9.73 -10.24 -19.03
C TYR A 135 10.98 -10.48 -18.17
N ALA A 136 10.86 -11.10 -16.98
CA ALA A 136 11.99 -11.49 -16.15
C ALA A 136 12.63 -12.82 -16.56
N VAL A 137 11.94 -13.68 -17.34
CA VAL A 137 12.44 -15.00 -17.77
C VAL A 137 13.84 -14.96 -18.40
N PRO A 138 14.17 -14.00 -19.30
CA PRO A 138 15.53 -13.92 -19.87
C PRO A 138 16.63 -13.72 -18.83
N PHE A 139 16.29 -13.19 -17.65
CA PHE A 139 17.24 -12.95 -16.58
C PHE A 139 17.57 -14.19 -15.75
N LEU A 140 16.86 -15.32 -15.91
CA LEU A 140 17.17 -16.59 -15.23
C LEU A 140 18.62 -17.04 -15.40
N LYS A 141 19.23 -16.77 -16.56
CA LYS A 141 20.64 -17.13 -16.83
C LYS A 141 21.62 -16.04 -16.41
N SER A 142 21.22 -14.77 -16.52
CA SER A 142 22.16 -13.65 -16.33
C SER A 142 22.13 -13.07 -14.92
N ASP A 143 20.97 -13.02 -14.28
CA ASP A 143 20.73 -12.49 -12.92
C ASP A 143 19.47 -13.16 -12.32
N PRO A 144 19.56 -14.44 -11.90
CA PRO A 144 18.41 -15.22 -11.44
C PRO A 144 17.55 -14.52 -10.38
N PRO A 145 18.11 -13.77 -9.41
CA PRO A 145 17.31 -13.02 -8.43
C PRO A 145 16.23 -12.12 -9.04
N VAL A 146 16.43 -11.55 -10.23
CA VAL A 146 15.41 -10.71 -10.90
C VAL A 146 14.13 -11.51 -11.18
N PHE A 147 14.27 -12.74 -11.65
CA PHE A 147 13.14 -13.62 -11.91
C PHE A 147 12.43 -14.02 -10.62
N TYR A 148 13.18 -14.45 -9.60
CA TYR A 148 12.58 -14.88 -8.34
C TYR A 148 11.89 -13.73 -7.59
N LEU A 149 12.44 -12.51 -7.64
CA LEU A 149 11.78 -11.35 -7.05
C LEU A 149 10.47 -10.99 -7.78
N ALA A 150 10.45 -11.08 -9.11
CA ALA A 150 9.21 -10.91 -9.88
C ALA A 150 8.20 -12.02 -9.55
N LEU A 151 8.64 -13.27 -9.46
CA LEU A 151 7.78 -14.42 -9.13
C LEU A 151 7.20 -14.30 -7.71
N ILE A 152 8.03 -13.93 -6.73
CA ILE A 152 7.59 -13.66 -5.35
C ILE A 152 6.58 -12.51 -5.35
N SER A 153 6.81 -11.43 -6.11
CA SER A 153 5.85 -10.33 -6.23
C SER A 153 4.51 -10.80 -6.82
N PHE A 154 4.53 -11.72 -7.78
CA PHE A 154 3.32 -12.32 -8.34
C PHE A 154 2.57 -13.21 -7.34
N ILE A 155 3.29 -13.98 -6.53
CA ILE A 155 2.67 -14.75 -5.44
C ILE A 155 2.08 -13.80 -4.39
N LEU A 156 2.82 -12.74 -4.02
CA LEU A 156 2.35 -11.75 -3.06
C LEU A 156 1.06 -11.06 -3.51
N VAL A 157 0.91 -10.67 -4.78
CA VAL A 157 -0.36 -10.06 -5.24
C VAL A 157 -1.53 -11.06 -5.20
N GLY A 158 -1.28 -12.36 -5.37
CA GLY A 158 -2.29 -13.39 -5.14
C GLY A 158 -2.75 -13.44 -3.68
N ILE A 159 -1.79 -13.39 -2.75
CA ILE A 159 -2.05 -13.29 -1.30
C ILE A 159 -2.79 -11.98 -0.98
N GLU A 160 -2.40 -10.87 -1.60
CA GLU A 160 -3.01 -9.55 -1.44
C GLU A 160 -4.48 -9.57 -1.89
N GLY A 161 -4.80 -10.20 -3.03
CA GLY A 161 -6.17 -10.36 -3.51
C GLY A 161 -7.02 -11.23 -2.58
N TRP A 162 -6.44 -12.33 -2.06
CA TRP A 162 -7.09 -13.16 -1.05
C TRP A 162 -7.37 -12.38 0.25
N LEU A 163 -6.38 -11.62 0.73
CA LEU A 163 -6.50 -10.77 1.91
C LEU A 163 -7.53 -9.65 1.72
N GLY A 164 -7.60 -9.05 0.52
CA GLY A 164 -8.66 -8.11 0.17
C GLY A 164 -10.06 -8.73 0.27
N SER A 165 -10.22 -10.01 -0.10
CA SER A 165 -11.49 -10.71 0.08
C SER A 165 -11.85 -10.93 1.57
N ILE A 166 -10.84 -11.01 2.45
CA ILE A 166 -11.02 -11.11 3.90
C ILE A 166 -11.41 -9.75 4.49
N VAL A 167 -10.78 -8.68 4.02
CA VAL A 167 -11.14 -7.30 4.41
C VAL A 167 -12.64 -7.05 4.19
N VAL A 168 -13.18 -7.48 3.04
CA VAL A 168 -14.63 -7.36 2.76
C VAL A 168 -15.46 -8.30 3.65
N SER A 169 -15.08 -9.57 3.79
CA SER A 169 -15.91 -10.52 4.56
C SER A 169 -15.95 -10.22 6.06
N THR A 170 -14.91 -9.58 6.59
CA THR A 170 -14.82 -9.15 7.98
C THR A 170 -15.51 -7.80 8.25
N ASN A 171 -16.25 -7.24 7.29
CA ASN A 171 -16.84 -5.90 7.38
C ASN A 171 -15.79 -4.84 7.74
N LEU A 172 -14.69 -4.81 6.98
CA LEU A 172 -13.65 -3.80 7.07
C LEU A 172 -12.96 -3.76 8.45
N LEU A 173 -12.75 -4.93 9.08
CA LEU A 173 -12.06 -5.00 10.37
C LEU A 173 -10.70 -4.30 10.30
N PRO A 174 -10.39 -3.40 11.24
CA PRO A 174 -9.21 -2.53 11.12
C PRO A 174 -7.89 -3.28 10.99
N ILE A 175 -7.70 -4.34 11.78
CA ILE A 175 -6.49 -5.18 11.70
C ILE A 175 -6.30 -5.80 10.32
N THR A 176 -7.38 -6.21 9.65
CA THR A 176 -7.29 -6.82 8.31
C THR A 176 -6.85 -5.80 7.26
N ILE A 177 -7.33 -4.55 7.38
CA ILE A 177 -6.96 -3.46 6.47
C ILE A 177 -5.52 -3.05 6.70
N THR A 178 -5.08 -2.95 7.96
CA THR A 178 -3.69 -2.63 8.30
C THR A 178 -2.72 -3.67 7.72
N ILE A 179 -3.02 -4.96 7.85
CA ILE A 179 -2.19 -6.04 7.28
C ILE A 179 -2.20 -5.96 5.75
N HIS A 180 -3.35 -5.74 5.12
CA HIS A 180 -3.49 -5.59 3.67
C HIS A 180 -2.64 -4.44 3.13
N MET A 181 -2.73 -3.28 3.79
CA MET A 181 -2.00 -2.10 3.37
C MET A 181 -0.48 -2.24 3.59
N ALA A 182 -0.06 -2.87 4.70
CA ALA A 182 1.34 -3.18 4.98
C ALA A 182 1.94 -4.13 3.92
N LEU A 183 1.20 -5.18 3.54
CA LEU A 183 1.62 -6.13 2.51
C LEU A 183 1.72 -5.44 1.14
N ALA A 184 0.79 -4.53 0.82
CA ALA A 184 0.84 -3.74 -0.41
C ALA A 184 2.10 -2.86 -0.49
N LEU A 185 2.53 -2.25 0.62
CA LEU A 185 3.78 -1.48 0.68
C LEU A 185 5.03 -2.35 0.48
N ILE A 186 5.02 -3.57 1.03
CA ILE A 186 6.10 -4.54 0.80
C ILE A 186 6.14 -4.95 -0.68
N LEU A 187 4.98 -5.21 -1.30
CA LEU A 187 4.87 -5.53 -2.72
C LEU A 187 5.43 -4.40 -3.59
N VAL A 188 5.08 -3.14 -3.30
CA VAL A 188 5.62 -1.97 -4.00
C VAL A 188 7.15 -1.88 -3.87
N ALA A 189 7.68 -2.07 -2.65
CA ALA A 189 9.12 -2.07 -2.42
C ALA A 189 9.84 -3.20 -3.19
N LEU A 190 9.28 -4.41 -3.21
CA LEU A 190 9.83 -5.53 -3.99
C LEU A 190 9.84 -5.24 -5.49
N LEU A 191 8.75 -4.70 -6.04
CA LEU A 191 8.66 -4.32 -7.45
C LEU A 191 9.66 -3.22 -7.80
N GLN A 192 9.76 -2.17 -6.98
CA GLN A 192 10.75 -1.10 -7.15
C GLN A 192 12.18 -1.64 -7.11
N PHE A 193 12.50 -2.49 -6.12
CA PHE A 193 13.82 -3.12 -6.00
C PHE A 193 14.17 -3.95 -7.24
N THR A 194 13.21 -4.72 -7.75
CA THR A 194 13.41 -5.57 -8.94
C THR A 194 13.72 -4.71 -10.18
N VAL A 195 12.96 -3.62 -10.38
CA VAL A 195 13.18 -2.68 -11.50
C VAL A 195 14.55 -2.01 -11.40
N VAL A 196 14.93 -1.53 -10.21
CA VAL A 196 16.22 -0.86 -10.01
C VAL A 196 17.39 -1.82 -10.11
N ARG A 197 17.26 -3.06 -9.62
CA ARG A 197 18.31 -4.08 -9.76
C ARG A 197 18.73 -4.23 -11.21
N VAL A 198 17.77 -4.36 -12.12
CA VAL A 198 18.05 -4.50 -13.56
C VAL A 198 18.69 -3.23 -14.15
N ALA A 199 18.31 -2.06 -13.65
CA ALA A 199 18.83 -0.78 -14.12
C ALA A 199 20.26 -0.47 -13.62
N GLU A 200 20.56 -0.77 -12.36
CA GLU A 200 21.78 -0.35 -11.67
C GLU A 200 22.85 -1.44 -11.60
N ARG A 201 22.57 -2.69 -12.01
CA ARG A 201 23.53 -3.81 -11.95
C ARG A 201 24.88 -3.49 -12.60
N ASP A 202 24.83 -2.89 -13.79
CA ASP A 202 26.00 -2.58 -14.63
C ASP A 202 26.29 -1.06 -14.66
N SER A 203 25.61 -0.26 -13.82
CA SER A 203 25.86 1.17 -13.66
C SER A 203 27.31 1.38 -13.21
N PRO A 204 28.07 2.39 -13.68
CA PRO A 204 29.44 2.64 -13.22
C PRO A 204 29.52 3.54 -11.99
N ALA A 205 28.37 4.05 -11.53
CA ALA A 205 28.30 5.13 -10.56
C ALA A 205 28.61 4.67 -9.14
N THR A 206 29.52 5.38 -8.48
CA THR A 206 30.01 5.07 -7.14
C THR A 206 29.76 6.20 -6.17
N LEU A 207 29.35 5.87 -4.95
CA LEU A 207 29.18 6.81 -3.85
C LEU A 207 30.08 6.44 -2.67
N PRO A 208 30.51 7.43 -1.86
CA PRO A 208 31.29 7.16 -0.66
C PRO A 208 30.48 6.32 0.33
N VAL A 209 31.12 5.29 0.89
CA VAL A 209 30.49 4.39 1.86
C VAL A 209 30.43 5.09 3.22
N SER A 210 29.22 5.38 3.71
CA SER A 210 28.98 5.89 5.05
C SER A 210 27.97 5.02 5.81
N ASN A 211 28.43 4.36 6.87
CA ASN A 211 27.57 3.55 7.75
C ASN A 211 26.54 4.43 8.49
N LYS A 212 26.94 5.63 8.92
CA LYS A 212 26.04 6.59 9.57
C LYS A 212 24.86 6.95 8.66
N LEU A 213 25.14 7.34 7.40
CA LEU A 213 24.09 7.69 6.45
C LEU A 213 23.20 6.49 6.12
N LYS A 214 23.78 5.29 5.94
CA LYS A 214 23.01 4.06 5.70
C LYS A 214 21.99 3.80 6.82
N TRP A 215 22.40 3.91 8.07
CA TRP A 215 21.51 3.73 9.22
C TRP A 215 20.44 4.80 9.31
N ILE A 216 20.78 6.07 9.04
CA ILE A 216 19.80 7.16 9.01
C ILE A 216 18.71 6.88 7.97
N ILE A 217 19.07 6.47 6.75
CA ILE A 217 18.09 6.16 5.70
C ILE A 217 17.16 5.02 6.16
N TRP A 218 17.70 3.96 6.76
CA TRP A 218 16.90 2.85 7.27
C TRP A 218 15.98 3.26 8.41
N ILE A 219 16.49 4.00 9.41
CA ILE A 219 15.71 4.45 10.56
C ILE A 219 14.54 5.32 10.07
N VAL A 220 14.80 6.26 9.17
CA VAL A 220 13.76 7.16 8.63
C VAL A 220 12.73 6.40 7.81
N LEU A 221 13.15 5.41 7.00
CA LEU A 221 12.24 4.53 6.25
C LEU A 221 11.34 3.72 7.18
N VAL A 222 11.90 3.06 8.20
CA VAL A 222 11.14 2.25 9.17
C VAL A 222 10.21 3.12 10.01
N ALA A 223 10.68 4.30 10.44
CA ALA A 223 9.85 5.27 11.14
C ALA A 223 8.67 5.76 10.27
N THR A 224 8.89 5.95 8.98
CA THR A 224 7.82 6.33 8.03
C THR A 224 6.81 5.21 7.84
N PHE A 225 7.27 3.96 7.73
CA PHE A 225 6.38 2.80 7.72
C PHE A 225 5.55 2.70 9.00
N GLY A 226 6.16 2.92 10.17
CA GLY A 226 5.46 2.98 11.45
C GLY A 226 4.43 4.11 11.52
N GLN A 227 4.76 5.31 11.02
CA GLN A 227 3.83 6.44 10.94
C GLN A 227 2.60 6.13 10.07
N ILE A 228 2.79 5.40 8.97
CA ILE A 228 1.68 4.96 8.12
C ILE A 228 0.76 3.99 8.88
N ILE A 229 1.31 3.04 9.65
CA ILE A 229 0.53 2.14 10.50
C ILE A 229 -0.24 2.94 11.57
N LEU A 230 0.41 3.87 12.28
CA LEU A 230 -0.28 4.75 13.22
C LEU A 230 -1.43 5.51 12.52
N GLY A 231 -1.20 6.01 11.31
CA GLY A 231 -2.24 6.68 10.51
C GLY A 231 -3.44 5.78 10.20
N THR A 232 -3.24 4.48 9.98
CA THR A 232 -4.34 3.52 9.79
C THR A 232 -5.19 3.32 11.05
N GLN A 233 -4.62 3.46 12.25
CA GLN A 233 -5.37 3.43 13.51
C GLN A 233 -6.22 4.69 13.70
N ILE A 234 -5.69 5.87 13.33
CA ILE A 234 -6.51 7.10 13.33
C ILE A 234 -7.68 6.96 12.36
N ARG A 235 -7.45 6.33 11.21
CA ARG A 235 -8.52 6.08 10.23
C ARG A 235 -9.63 5.19 10.81
N GLU A 236 -9.28 4.20 11.63
CA GLU A 236 -10.22 3.35 12.35
C GLU A 236 -11.06 4.16 13.37
N GLU A 237 -10.42 4.97 14.21
CA GLU A 237 -11.15 5.84 15.15
C GLU A 237 -12.13 6.76 14.42
N ILE A 238 -11.69 7.36 13.30
CA ILE A 238 -12.55 8.19 12.47
C ILE A 238 -13.73 7.42 11.90
N ASP A 239 -13.55 6.18 11.45
CA ASP A 239 -14.66 5.37 10.93
C ASP A 239 -15.70 5.08 12.04
N LEU A 240 -15.25 4.84 13.28
CA LEU A 240 -16.15 4.66 14.43
C LEU A 240 -16.88 5.95 14.80
N ILE A 241 -16.19 7.10 14.79
CA ILE A 241 -16.78 8.41 15.06
C ILE A 241 -17.77 8.80 13.96
N ALA A 242 -17.44 8.53 12.70
CA ALA A 242 -18.32 8.76 11.56
C ALA A 242 -19.60 7.92 11.67
N PHE A 243 -19.50 6.69 12.17
CA PHE A 243 -20.65 5.83 12.40
C PHE A 243 -21.56 6.35 13.53
N THR A 244 -21.00 6.95 14.59
CA THR A 244 -21.79 7.44 15.75
C THR A 244 -22.35 8.85 15.56
N LEU A 245 -21.57 9.79 15.02
CA LEU A 245 -21.96 11.19 14.86
C LEU A 245 -22.57 11.50 13.49
N GLY A 246 -22.32 10.64 12.50
CA GLY A 246 -22.72 10.85 11.11
C GLY A 246 -21.84 11.86 10.35
N ASP A 247 -21.95 11.83 9.02
CA ASP A 247 -21.20 12.70 8.10
C ASP A 247 -21.55 14.19 8.21
N ALA A 248 -22.72 14.53 8.75
CA ALA A 248 -23.16 15.92 8.91
C ALA A 248 -22.36 16.69 9.97
N GLN A 249 -21.66 16.00 10.88
CA GLN A 249 -20.92 16.60 12.01
C GLN A 249 -19.40 16.38 11.88
N ARG A 250 -18.89 16.36 10.64
CA ARG A 250 -17.46 16.15 10.34
C ARG A 250 -16.51 17.14 11.01
N ASP A 251 -16.98 18.35 11.28
CA ASP A 251 -16.26 19.38 12.02
C ASP A 251 -15.91 18.95 13.46
N LYS A 252 -16.74 18.10 14.07
CA LYS A 252 -16.56 17.62 15.45
C LYS A 252 -15.74 16.34 15.58
N TRP A 253 -15.41 15.69 14.46
CA TRP A 253 -14.77 14.38 14.51
C TRP A 253 -13.39 14.42 15.19
N ILE A 254 -12.59 15.45 14.91
CA ILE A 254 -11.25 15.60 15.48
C ILE A 254 -11.29 15.78 17.00
N GLU A 255 -12.33 16.44 17.54
CA GLU A 255 -12.49 16.66 18.98
C GLU A 255 -12.75 15.37 19.76
N ASN A 256 -13.19 14.32 19.07
CA ASN A 256 -13.50 13.01 19.65
C ASN A 256 -12.36 11.99 19.46
N LEU A 257 -11.24 12.39 18.85
CA LEU A 257 -10.08 11.52 18.68
C LEU A 257 -9.30 11.32 19.98
N GLY A 258 -8.75 10.12 20.13
CA GLY A 258 -7.97 9.72 21.29
C GLY A 258 -6.52 10.22 21.28
N THR A 259 -5.72 9.64 22.16
CA THR A 259 -4.27 9.92 22.28
C THR A 259 -3.50 9.58 21.02
N ASP A 260 -3.95 8.59 20.26
CA ASP A 260 -3.26 8.09 19.07
C ASP A 260 -3.12 9.21 18.03
N PHE A 261 -4.13 10.08 17.90
CA PHE A 261 -4.07 11.24 17.00
C PHE A 261 -2.93 12.20 17.38
N TYR A 262 -2.78 12.50 18.67
CA TYR A 262 -1.73 13.38 19.15
C TYR A 262 -0.34 12.75 19.02
N ILE A 263 -0.24 11.42 19.20
CA ILE A 263 0.98 10.66 18.95
C ILE A 263 1.34 10.73 17.47
N HIS A 264 0.41 10.41 16.57
CA HIS A 264 0.59 10.48 15.13
C HIS A 264 1.04 11.88 14.69
N ARG A 265 0.38 12.95 15.16
CA ARG A 265 0.72 14.35 14.84
C ARG A 265 2.10 14.77 15.36
N SER A 266 2.42 14.41 16.60
CA SER A 266 3.70 14.82 17.20
C SER A 266 4.87 14.05 16.60
N PHE A 267 4.66 12.74 16.34
CA PHE A 267 5.65 11.91 15.67
C PHE A 267 5.87 12.33 14.22
N SER A 268 4.84 12.80 13.48
CA SER A 268 5.03 13.33 12.12
C SER A 268 5.95 14.55 12.08
N ILE A 269 5.92 15.42 13.10
CA ILE A 269 6.81 16.60 13.18
C ILE A 269 8.26 16.15 13.38
N ALA A 270 8.50 15.24 14.34
CA ALA A 270 9.82 14.67 14.57
C ALA A 270 10.34 13.96 13.30
N LEU A 271 9.48 13.19 12.64
CA LEU A 271 9.79 12.49 11.40
C LEU A 271 10.11 13.47 10.26
N ALA A 272 9.39 14.58 10.13
CA ALA A 272 9.70 15.62 9.15
C ALA A 272 11.10 16.23 9.39
N ALA A 273 11.47 16.50 10.65
CA ALA A 273 12.82 16.97 10.98
C ALA A 273 13.89 15.93 10.62
N MET A 274 13.63 14.64 10.86
CA MET A 274 14.53 13.56 10.45
C MET A 274 14.70 13.48 8.93
N HIS A 275 13.64 13.70 8.15
CA HIS A 275 13.71 13.77 6.70
C HIS A 275 14.57 14.92 6.21
N ILE A 276 14.41 16.12 6.81
CA ILE A 276 15.20 17.30 6.47
C ILE A 276 16.68 17.05 6.78
N TYR A 277 16.98 16.47 7.94
CA TYR A 277 18.36 16.11 8.30
C TYR A 277 18.95 15.04 7.37
N MET A 278 18.18 14.01 7.01
CA MET A 278 18.58 13.03 6.02
C MET A 278 18.86 13.68 4.66
N ALA A 279 17.98 14.59 4.20
CA ALA A 279 18.14 15.31 2.94
C ALA A 279 19.43 16.15 2.93
N TYR A 280 19.72 16.86 4.02
CA TYR A 280 20.98 17.60 4.19
C TYR A 280 22.22 16.71 3.97
N LEU A 281 22.23 15.50 4.55
CA LEU A 281 23.33 14.54 4.35
C LEU A 281 23.38 14.02 2.92
N LEU A 282 22.23 13.74 2.30
CA LEU A 282 22.15 13.26 0.91
C LEU A 282 22.64 14.31 -0.09
N TYR A 283 22.35 15.60 0.11
CA TYR A 283 22.84 16.67 -0.77
C TYR A 283 24.37 16.80 -0.76
N LYS A 284 25.05 16.45 0.34
CA LYS A 284 26.52 16.43 0.41
C LYS A 284 27.17 15.41 -0.51
N LEU A 285 26.45 14.38 -0.94
CA LEU A 285 26.96 13.37 -1.87
C LEU A 285 27.17 13.92 -3.28
N LYS A 286 26.57 15.08 -3.62
CA LYS A 286 26.67 15.75 -4.92
C LYS A 286 26.28 14.87 -6.14
N ASP A 287 25.58 13.76 -5.94
CA ASP A 287 25.06 12.91 -7.01
C ASP A 287 23.70 13.41 -7.51
N VAL A 288 23.54 13.48 -8.84
CA VAL A 288 22.36 14.04 -9.51
C VAL A 288 21.11 13.19 -9.27
N ARG A 289 21.25 11.86 -9.23
CA ARG A 289 20.11 10.94 -9.05
C ARG A 289 19.63 10.98 -7.61
N ILE A 290 20.55 10.95 -6.64
CA ILE A 290 20.22 11.13 -5.21
C ILE A 290 19.53 12.47 -5.02
N ARG A 291 20.11 13.58 -5.53
CA ARG A 291 19.51 14.92 -5.43
C ARG A 291 18.09 14.96 -6.00
N ARG A 292 17.86 14.34 -7.16
CA ARG A 292 16.53 14.28 -7.79
C ARG A 292 15.50 13.59 -6.89
N TRP A 293 15.83 12.41 -6.38
CA TRP A 293 14.92 11.68 -5.51
C TRP A 293 14.76 12.33 -4.13
N THR A 294 15.80 12.97 -3.59
CA THR A 294 15.69 13.79 -2.38
C THR A 294 14.73 14.97 -2.59
N ASN A 295 14.79 15.67 -3.73
CA ASN A 295 13.86 16.75 -4.04
C ASN A 295 12.42 16.24 -4.17
N ILE A 296 12.22 15.11 -4.85
CA ILE A 296 10.90 14.46 -4.97
C ILE A 296 10.36 14.08 -3.58
N MET A 297 11.19 13.44 -2.75
CA MET A 297 10.82 13.08 -1.38
C MET A 297 10.41 14.30 -0.55
N LEU A 298 11.17 15.40 -0.61
CA LEU A 298 10.82 16.62 0.11
C LEU A 298 9.54 17.27 -0.42
N ALA A 299 9.33 17.28 -1.74
CA ALA A 299 8.09 17.80 -2.33
C ALA A 299 6.87 16.99 -1.88
N ILE A 300 6.97 15.65 -1.87
CA ILE A 300 5.92 14.76 -1.36
C ILE A 300 5.70 15.00 0.14
N LEU A 301 6.77 15.13 0.94
CA LEU A 301 6.66 15.42 2.37
C LEU A 301 5.90 16.72 2.65
N VAL A 302 6.17 17.78 1.89
CA VAL A 302 5.46 19.06 2.04
C VAL A 302 3.98 18.90 1.71
N ALA A 303 3.65 18.22 0.62
CA ALA A 303 2.26 17.94 0.25
C ALA A 303 1.55 17.07 1.31
N GLU A 304 2.25 16.07 1.85
CA GLU A 304 1.73 15.17 2.88
C GLU A 304 1.40 15.91 4.19
N ILE A 305 2.30 16.82 4.61
CA ILE A 305 2.05 17.70 5.76
C ILE A 305 0.84 18.61 5.48
N ALA A 306 0.74 19.17 4.27
CA ALA A 306 -0.38 20.01 3.89
C ALA A 306 -1.71 19.23 3.93
N PHE A 307 -1.77 18.00 3.43
CA PHE A 307 -2.97 17.16 3.51
C PHE A 307 -3.34 16.81 4.95
N GLY A 308 -2.37 16.50 5.81
CA GLY A 308 -2.59 16.29 7.24
C GLY A 308 -3.17 17.52 7.95
N ILE A 309 -2.64 18.72 7.64
CA ILE A 309 -3.19 19.99 8.14
C ILE A 309 -4.61 20.20 7.63
N ILE A 310 -4.87 20.00 6.34
CA ILE A 310 -6.22 20.17 5.78
C ILE A 310 -7.22 19.22 6.46
N LEU A 311 -6.84 17.96 6.68
CA LEU A 311 -7.67 16.99 7.39
C LEU A 311 -8.01 17.44 8.81
N SER A 312 -7.04 18.04 9.52
CA SER A 312 -7.21 18.47 10.92
C SER A 312 -7.98 19.78 11.08
N TYR A 313 -7.93 20.71 10.12
CA TYR A 313 -8.45 22.07 10.27
C TYR A 313 -9.65 22.41 9.37
N PHE A 314 -9.93 21.61 8.34
CA PHE A 314 -10.99 21.89 7.36
C PHE A 314 -12.09 20.82 7.38
N ALA A 315 -12.52 20.39 8.57
CA ALA A 315 -13.63 19.45 8.76
C ALA A 315 -13.45 18.13 7.98
N MET A 316 -12.23 17.60 7.95
CA MET A 316 -11.89 16.31 7.35
C MET A 316 -12.53 16.05 5.96
N PRO A 317 -12.12 16.78 4.91
CA PRO A 317 -12.72 16.63 3.59
C PRO A 317 -12.55 15.19 3.08
N PRO A 318 -13.61 14.54 2.53
CA PRO A 318 -13.55 13.13 2.13
C PRO A 318 -12.38 12.80 1.18
N VAL A 319 -12.09 13.70 0.24
CA VAL A 319 -11.04 13.54 -0.77
C VAL A 319 -9.63 13.62 -0.18
N MET A 320 -9.46 14.31 0.96
CA MET A 320 -8.12 14.46 1.56
C MET A 320 -7.64 13.19 2.25
N GLN A 321 -8.54 12.32 2.70
CA GLN A 321 -8.18 11.05 3.33
C GLN A 321 -7.42 10.10 2.38
N PRO A 322 -7.93 9.78 1.17
CA PRO A 322 -7.20 8.94 0.22
C PRO A 322 -5.97 9.64 -0.35
N LEU A 323 -5.97 10.97 -0.47
CA LEU A 323 -4.79 11.72 -0.90
C LEU A 323 -3.66 11.67 0.13
N HIS A 324 -3.98 11.86 1.41
CA HIS A 324 -3.00 11.73 2.49
C HIS A 324 -2.40 10.32 2.51
N LEU A 325 -3.23 9.28 2.42
CA LEU A 325 -2.72 7.91 2.34
C LEU A 325 -1.83 7.67 1.10
N LEU A 326 -2.25 8.15 -0.08
CA LEU A 326 -1.45 8.03 -1.29
C LEU A 326 -0.08 8.72 -1.13
N PHE A 327 -0.05 9.93 -0.60
CA PHE A 327 1.20 10.68 -0.46
C PHE A 327 2.11 10.11 0.63
N ALA A 328 1.55 9.57 1.72
CA ALA A 328 2.32 8.79 2.69
C ALA A 328 3.01 7.57 2.04
N THR A 329 2.28 6.81 1.23
CA THR A 329 2.84 5.62 0.55
C THR A 329 3.85 6.01 -0.55
N LEU A 330 3.62 7.11 -1.27
CA LEU A 330 4.59 7.66 -2.23
C LEU A 330 5.86 8.16 -1.53
N LEU A 331 5.75 8.75 -0.34
CA LEU A 331 6.88 9.19 0.47
C LEU A 331 7.75 7.99 0.86
N PHE A 332 7.13 6.93 1.38
CA PHE A 332 7.80 5.65 1.65
C PHE A 332 8.50 5.10 0.41
N GLY A 333 7.82 5.11 -0.75
CA GLY A 333 8.39 4.69 -2.02
C GLY A 333 9.59 5.52 -2.48
N ALA A 334 9.55 6.84 -2.33
CA ALA A 334 10.65 7.74 -2.68
C ALA A 334 11.86 7.53 -1.77
N GLN A 335 11.64 7.33 -0.47
CA GLN A 335 12.69 6.97 0.48
C GLN A 335 13.33 5.62 0.14
N PHE A 336 12.50 4.61 -0.15
CA PHE A 336 12.99 3.30 -0.54
C PHE A 336 13.82 3.37 -1.83
N MET A 337 13.41 4.20 -2.79
CA MET A 337 14.17 4.48 -4.01
C MET A 337 15.55 5.11 -3.72
N ILE A 338 15.64 6.05 -2.78
CA ILE A 338 16.92 6.61 -2.33
C ILE A 338 17.80 5.51 -1.72
N LEU A 339 17.23 4.68 -0.85
CA LEU A 339 17.92 3.59 -0.17
C LEU A 339 18.55 2.61 -1.17
N ILE A 340 17.78 2.15 -2.17
CA ILE A 340 18.26 1.17 -3.15
C ILE A 340 19.30 1.76 -4.10
N ILE A 341 19.16 3.02 -4.53
CA ILE A 341 20.18 3.71 -5.34
C ILE A 341 21.49 3.85 -4.53
N TYR A 342 21.39 4.29 -3.28
CA TYR A 342 22.56 4.41 -2.40
C TYR A 342 23.22 3.04 -2.15
N HIS A 343 22.43 1.97 -1.95
CA HIS A 343 22.93 0.61 -1.78
C HIS A 343 23.75 0.13 -2.98
N TYR A 344 23.24 0.26 -4.21
CA TYR A 344 23.96 -0.19 -5.40
C TYR A 344 25.24 0.63 -5.64
N ALA A 345 25.17 1.95 -5.48
CA ALA A 345 26.32 2.83 -5.71
C ALA A 345 27.45 2.62 -4.68
N THR A 346 27.12 2.33 -3.42
CA THR A 346 28.11 2.01 -2.37
C THR A 346 28.69 0.61 -2.51
N LYS A 347 27.86 -0.38 -2.90
CA LYS A 347 28.31 -1.75 -3.19
C LYS A 347 29.34 -1.78 -4.31
N GLN A 348 29.17 -0.93 -5.32
CA GLN A 348 30.13 -0.85 -6.42
C GLN A 348 31.43 -0.14 -6.04
N ALA A 349 31.37 0.88 -5.18
CA ALA A 349 32.56 1.49 -4.61
C ALA A 349 33.42 0.46 -3.87
N TYR A 350 32.80 -0.38 -3.03
CA TYR A 350 33.48 -1.46 -2.31
C TYR A 350 34.17 -2.46 -3.27
N LYS A 351 33.47 -2.90 -4.34
CA LYS A 351 34.07 -3.80 -5.34
C LYS A 351 35.29 -3.20 -6.04
N LYS A 352 35.26 -1.90 -6.36
CA LYS A 352 36.43 -1.23 -6.96
C LYS A 352 37.60 -1.17 -5.99
N THR A 353 37.36 -0.86 -4.71
CA THR A 353 38.43 -0.84 -3.69
C THR A 353 39.09 -2.22 -3.55
N VAL A 354 38.31 -3.30 -3.48
CA VAL A 354 38.84 -4.67 -3.36
C VAL A 354 39.55 -5.14 -4.63
N ALA A 355 39.18 -4.67 -5.81
CA ALA A 355 39.84 -5.05 -7.07
C ALA A 355 41.20 -4.34 -7.31
N ILE A 356 41.51 -3.31 -6.52
CA ILE A 356 42.76 -2.54 -6.60
C ILE A 356 43.80 -3.01 -5.57
N VAL A 357 43.37 -3.82 -4.59
CA VAL A 357 44.20 -4.50 -3.58
C VAL A 357 44.43 -5.93 -4.05
#